data_AF-A0AAD2CZS3-F1
#
_entry.id   AF-A0AAD2CZS3-F1
#
_cell.length_a   1.000
_cell.length_b   1.000
_cell.length_c   1.000
_cell.angle_alpha   90.00
_cell.angle_beta   90.00
_cell.angle_gamma   90.00
#
_symmetry.space_group_name_H-M   'P 1'
#
loop_
_entity.id
_entity.type
_entity.pdbx_description
1 polymer ?
#
loop_
_entity_poly.entity_id
_entity_poly.type
_entity_poly.pdbx_seq_one_letter_code
_entity_poly.pdbx_strand_id
1 'polypeptide(L)'
;MHRIELNDSYGLNGKGDEGDVQNDSMDIETEELMRVNPQNDLRDSHLNPNMAPLSTQEIAKRLIPKVSVLKKALKSADLYIKFDRIMEEFNSLLYYNSIIEIAAWVIGFLCFISYPSQMGIIWMHILHLGRGGYGLFLVIKKTPKNYDLIESISEVHNDQLDEHWGFEKMAKHIRDNFRKHLIDLLTKDKKFYLIYVIVSWVAMLLDMIGFLVQLIKFGTSGDEYSDLFMLGVTIIFLYTLFNYFFWVITFYFRIEPKYRKDAMRAGMGFANGLKSRIQENYHNYKGKMFPKNDAPKPPTRGLNPRNENSA
;
A
#
# COMPACT_ATOMS: atom_id res chain seq x y z
N MET A 1 -18.00 -23.37 24.67
CA MET A 1 -16.73 -23.10 23.94
C MET A 1 -16.60 -24.15 22.84
N HIS A 2 -17.15 -23.86 21.66
CA HIS A 2 -17.06 -24.74 20.49
C HIS A 2 -16.03 -24.18 19.52
N ARG A 3 -15.02 -24.99 19.20
CA ARG A 3 -14.03 -24.72 18.17
C ARG A 3 -14.66 -25.11 16.83
N ILE A 4 -14.99 -24.13 16.00
CA ILE A 4 -15.41 -24.36 14.62
C ILE A 4 -14.12 -24.39 13.79
N GLU A 5 -13.77 -25.57 13.29
CA GLU A 5 -12.75 -25.74 12.26
C GLU A 5 -13.37 -25.39 10.92
N LEU A 6 -12.96 -24.25 10.33
CA LEU A 6 -13.29 -23.90 8.96
C LEU A 6 -12.32 -24.63 8.03
N ASN A 7 -12.87 -25.59 7.31
CA ASN A 7 -12.22 -26.36 6.26
C ASN A 7 -12.34 -25.56 4.95
N ASP A 8 -11.31 -24.81 4.57
CA ASP A 8 -11.27 -24.06 3.31
C ASP A 8 -10.78 -24.95 2.16
N SER A 9 -11.68 -25.77 1.59
CA SER A 9 -11.47 -26.39 0.28
C SER A 9 -12.11 -25.52 -0.81
N TYR A 10 -11.36 -24.57 -1.36
CA TYR A 10 -11.77 -23.87 -2.58
C TYR A 10 -11.07 -24.47 -3.80
N GLY A 11 -11.79 -25.37 -4.48
CA GLY A 11 -11.52 -25.72 -5.86
C GLY A 11 -11.88 -24.54 -6.75
N LEU A 12 -10.88 -23.91 -7.35
CA LEU A 12 -11.07 -22.90 -8.39
C LEU A 12 -10.93 -23.57 -9.76
N ASN A 13 -12.06 -23.95 -10.35
CA ASN A 13 -12.17 -24.22 -11.77
C ASN A 13 -12.69 -22.95 -12.44
N GLY A 14 -11.76 -22.11 -12.89
CA GLY A 14 -12.06 -20.90 -13.66
C GLY A 14 -11.28 -20.93 -14.97
N LYS A 15 -11.94 -21.31 -16.06
CA LYS A 15 -11.45 -21.07 -17.42
C LYS A 15 -11.31 -19.55 -17.60
N GLY A 16 -10.08 -19.07 -17.56
CA GLY A 16 -9.73 -17.68 -17.84
C GLY A 16 -9.51 -17.49 -19.33
N ASP A 17 -10.19 -16.48 -19.88
CA ASP A 17 -9.95 -15.89 -21.19
C ASP A 17 -8.47 -15.48 -21.32
N GLU A 18 -7.77 -16.07 -22.29
CA GLU A 18 -6.39 -15.76 -22.63
C GLU A 18 -6.33 -14.42 -23.38
N GLY A 19 -6.32 -13.32 -22.61
CA GLY A 19 -5.86 -12.04 -23.13
C GLY A 19 -4.34 -12.02 -23.13
N ASP A 20 -3.75 -11.88 -24.32
CA ASP A 20 -2.30 -11.80 -24.58
C ASP A 20 -1.58 -10.90 -23.56
N VAL A 21 -0.99 -11.53 -22.54
CA VAL A 21 0.00 -10.89 -21.69
C VAL A 21 1.29 -10.87 -22.49
N GLN A 22 1.61 -9.69 -23.03
CA GLN A 22 2.90 -9.39 -23.63
C GLN A 22 3.99 -9.76 -22.60
N ASN A 23 4.59 -10.92 -22.81
CA ASN A 23 5.61 -11.49 -21.95
C ASN A 23 6.88 -10.69 -22.23
N ASP A 24 7.17 -9.70 -21.39
CA ASP A 24 8.51 -9.10 -21.27
C ASP A 24 9.44 -10.22 -20.80
N SER A 25 9.88 -11.04 -21.76
CA SER A 25 10.89 -12.06 -21.59
C SER A 25 12.17 -11.31 -21.23
N MET A 26 12.54 -11.46 -19.95
CA MET A 26 13.78 -10.93 -19.43
C MET A 26 14.90 -11.79 -20.02
N ASP A 27 15.72 -11.19 -20.89
CA ASP A 27 16.83 -11.85 -21.57
C ASP A 27 17.71 -12.63 -20.58
N ILE A 28 17.85 -13.94 -20.84
CA ILE A 28 18.62 -14.91 -20.05
C ILE A 28 20.11 -14.49 -19.93
N GLU A 29 20.62 -13.71 -20.89
CA GLU A 29 21.97 -13.11 -20.85
C GLU A 29 22.18 -12.17 -19.65
N THR A 30 21.11 -11.58 -19.09
CA THR A 30 21.23 -10.67 -17.94
C THR A 30 21.60 -11.42 -16.66
N GLU A 31 21.30 -12.72 -16.58
CA GLU A 31 21.43 -13.51 -15.35
C GLU A 31 22.85 -14.06 -15.14
N GLU A 32 23.56 -14.41 -16.23
CA GLU A 32 24.96 -14.83 -16.16
C GLU A 32 25.90 -13.65 -15.84
N LEU A 33 25.56 -12.46 -16.36
CA LEU A 33 26.22 -11.18 -16.04
C LEU A 33 25.88 -10.62 -14.64
N MET A 34 25.02 -11.29 -13.86
CA MET A 34 24.69 -10.95 -12.47
C MET A 34 25.48 -11.78 -11.44
N ARG A 35 26.27 -12.78 -11.86
CA ARG A 35 27.10 -13.60 -10.95
C ARG A 35 28.47 -13.01 -10.63
N VAL A 36 28.97 -12.08 -11.44
CA VAL A 36 30.25 -11.42 -11.18
C VAL A 36 30.00 -10.32 -10.16
N ASN A 37 30.26 -10.60 -8.88
CA ASN A 37 30.23 -9.59 -7.82
C ASN A 37 31.49 -8.72 -7.93
N PRO A 38 31.42 -7.46 -8.42
CA PRO A 38 32.60 -6.65 -8.67
C PRO A 38 33.40 -6.32 -7.40
N GLN A 39 32.79 -6.49 -6.22
CA GLN A 39 33.42 -6.26 -4.92
C GLN A 39 34.34 -7.40 -4.47
N ASN A 40 34.09 -8.65 -4.88
CA ASN A 40 35.01 -9.74 -4.56
C ASN A 40 36.35 -9.56 -5.29
N ASP A 41 36.30 -9.11 -6.56
CA ASP A 41 37.50 -8.78 -7.34
C ASP A 41 38.33 -7.65 -6.72
N LEU A 42 37.68 -6.66 -6.10
CA LEU A 42 38.39 -5.55 -5.42
C LEU A 42 39.09 -6.02 -4.15
N ARG A 43 38.44 -6.88 -3.36
CA ARG A 43 39.01 -7.43 -2.13
C ARG A 43 40.21 -8.36 -2.43
N ASP A 44 40.10 -9.15 -3.49
CA ASP A 44 41.16 -10.05 -3.95
C ASP A 44 42.32 -9.27 -4.63
N SER A 45 42.05 -8.10 -5.22
CA SER A 45 43.09 -7.22 -5.78
C SER A 45 44.03 -6.63 -4.73
N HIS A 46 43.56 -6.39 -3.51
CA HIS A 46 44.39 -5.87 -2.41
C HIS A 46 45.32 -6.95 -1.81
N LEU A 47 45.00 -8.23 -2.01
CA LEU A 47 45.78 -9.36 -1.51
C LEU A 47 46.88 -9.83 -2.49
N ASN A 48 46.87 -9.32 -3.72
CA ASN A 48 47.90 -9.61 -4.71
C ASN A 48 48.79 -8.38 -4.94
N PRO A 49 49.99 -8.32 -4.33
CA PRO A 49 50.89 -7.16 -4.46
C PRO A 49 51.41 -6.92 -5.89
N ASN A 50 51.12 -7.82 -6.83
CA ASN A 50 51.51 -7.71 -8.23
C ASN A 50 50.40 -7.15 -9.15
N MET A 51 49.21 -6.82 -8.64
CA MET A 51 48.19 -6.14 -9.45
C MET A 51 48.53 -4.65 -9.60
N ALA A 52 48.62 -4.18 -10.84
CA ALA A 52 48.71 -2.75 -11.12
C ALA A 52 47.49 -2.02 -10.53
N PRO A 53 47.65 -0.82 -9.95
CA PRO A 53 46.53 -0.08 -9.39
C PRO A 53 45.48 0.17 -10.48
N LEU A 54 44.23 -0.21 -10.19
CA LEU A 54 43.08 0.07 -11.04
C LEU A 54 43.04 1.57 -11.35
N SER A 55 42.87 1.90 -12.63
CA SER A 55 42.75 3.31 -13.03
C SER A 55 41.48 3.92 -12.43
N THR A 56 41.51 5.22 -12.10
CA THR A 56 40.33 5.95 -11.57
C THR A 56 39.11 5.79 -12.48
N GLN A 57 39.31 5.63 -13.80
CA GLN A 57 38.23 5.36 -14.75
C GLN A 57 37.61 3.97 -14.60
N GLU A 58 38.39 2.93 -14.31
CA GLU A 58 37.88 1.59 -14.06
C GLU A 58 37.16 1.50 -12.72
N ILE A 59 37.67 2.20 -11.69
CA ILE A 59 36.98 2.34 -10.41
C ILE A 59 35.63 3.04 -10.63
N ALA A 60 35.60 4.16 -11.36
CA ALA A 60 34.35 4.86 -11.68
C ALA A 60 33.36 3.98 -12.48
N LYS A 61 33.83 3.24 -13.50
CA LYS A 61 32.98 2.32 -14.27
C LYS A 61 32.42 1.17 -13.43
N ARG A 62 33.16 0.70 -12.42
CA ARG A 62 32.70 -0.34 -11.49
C ARG A 62 31.76 0.21 -10.41
N LEU A 63 31.88 1.49 -10.04
CA LEU A 63 31.02 2.16 -9.06
C LEU A 63 29.67 2.59 -9.64
N ILE A 64 29.60 2.89 -10.94
CA ILE A 64 28.34 3.29 -11.58
C ILE A 64 27.46 2.05 -11.82
N PRO A 65 26.27 1.96 -11.20
CA PRO A 65 25.38 0.83 -11.42
C PRO A 65 24.94 0.77 -12.89
N LYS A 66 24.68 -0.44 -13.39
CA LYS A 66 24.15 -0.61 -14.75
C LYS A 66 22.88 0.22 -14.93
N VAL A 67 22.74 0.92 -16.06
CA VAL A 67 21.60 1.80 -16.36
C VAL A 67 20.25 1.09 -16.19
N SER A 68 20.18 -0.21 -16.52
CA SER A 68 18.97 -1.03 -16.34
C SER A 68 18.58 -1.20 -14.87
N VAL A 69 19.54 -1.35 -13.96
CA VAL A 69 19.31 -1.43 -12.51
C VAL A 69 18.86 -0.08 -11.98
N LEU A 70 19.56 0.98 -12.37
CA LEU A 70 19.20 2.35 -12.00
C LEU A 70 17.75 2.67 -12.41
N LYS A 71 17.37 2.35 -13.64
CA LYS A 71 16.00 2.53 -14.15
C LYS A 71 14.97 1.74 -13.33
N LYS A 72 15.26 0.49 -12.94
CA LYS A 72 14.36 -0.34 -12.11
C LYS A 72 14.21 0.22 -10.70
N ALA A 73 15.30 0.71 -10.10
CA ALA A 73 15.27 1.33 -8.77
C ALA A 73 14.49 2.64 -8.78
N LEU A 74 14.77 3.52 -9.75
CA LEU A 74 14.04 4.79 -9.93
C LEU A 74 12.54 4.55 -10.14
N LYS A 75 12.14 3.55 -10.94
CA LYS A 75 10.73 3.20 -11.11
C LYS A 75 10.08 2.68 -9.82
N SER A 76 10.84 1.94 -9.00
CA SER A 76 10.35 1.44 -7.71
C SER A 76 10.19 2.59 -6.70
N ALA A 77 11.16 3.52 -6.68
CA ALA A 77 11.12 4.72 -5.85
C ALA A 77 9.99 5.67 -6.26
N ASP A 78 9.75 5.88 -7.55
CA ASP A 78 8.62 6.67 -8.06
C ASP A 78 7.27 6.09 -7.62
N LEU A 79 7.08 4.77 -7.75
CA LEU A 79 5.86 4.10 -7.29
C LEU A 79 5.65 4.28 -5.78
N TYR A 80 6.73 4.15 -5.02
CA TYR A 80 6.74 4.34 -3.57
C TYR A 80 6.34 5.78 -3.20
N ILE A 81 6.97 6.79 -3.79
CA ILE A 81 6.67 8.21 -3.53
C ILE A 81 5.20 8.53 -3.87
N LYS A 82 4.70 7.98 -4.98
CA LYS A 82 3.29 8.13 -5.35
C LYS A 82 2.35 7.51 -4.33
N PHE A 83 2.66 6.33 -3.82
CA PHE A 83 1.85 5.68 -2.79
C PHE A 83 1.88 6.45 -1.47
N ASP A 84 3.07 6.87 -1.03
CA ASP A 84 3.27 7.67 0.19
C ASP A 84 2.43 8.95 0.14
N ARG A 85 2.52 9.70 -0.96
CA ARG A 85 1.69 10.88 -1.20
C ARG A 85 0.19 10.59 -1.13
N ILE A 86 -0.27 9.47 -1.72
CA ILE A 86 -1.69 9.10 -1.67
C ILE A 86 -2.12 8.82 -0.22
N MET A 87 -1.29 8.14 0.57
CA MET A 87 -1.59 7.84 1.98
C MET A 87 -1.57 9.10 2.84
N GLU A 88 -0.68 10.04 2.57
CA GLU A 88 -0.66 11.35 3.22
C GLU A 88 -1.93 12.14 2.91
N GLU A 89 -2.35 12.18 1.65
CA GLU A 89 -3.61 12.82 1.25
C GLU A 89 -4.82 12.17 1.93
N PHE A 90 -4.84 10.84 2.05
CA PHE A 90 -5.89 10.11 2.77
C PHE A 90 -5.93 10.48 4.26
N ASN A 91 -4.76 10.51 4.91
CA ASN A 91 -4.63 10.87 6.32
C ASN A 91 -5.10 12.30 6.59
N SER A 92 -4.64 13.23 5.75
CA SER A 92 -5.04 14.63 5.82
C SER A 92 -6.56 14.76 5.67
N LEU A 93 -7.14 14.10 4.66
CA LEU A 93 -8.58 14.09 4.43
C LEU A 93 -9.36 13.57 5.64
N LEU A 94 -8.99 12.40 6.18
CA LEU A 94 -9.65 11.82 7.36
C LEU A 94 -9.54 12.75 8.57
N TYR A 95 -8.37 13.33 8.80
CA TYR A 95 -8.12 14.23 9.92
C TYR A 95 -9.00 15.49 9.84
N TYR A 96 -8.95 16.22 8.73
CA TYR A 96 -9.70 17.46 8.58
C TYR A 96 -11.21 17.23 8.53
N ASN A 97 -11.69 16.20 7.83
CA ASN A 97 -13.11 15.87 7.84
C ASN A 97 -13.58 15.51 9.24
N SER A 98 -12.81 14.75 10.02
CA SER A 98 -13.18 14.39 11.38
C SER A 98 -13.30 15.59 12.31
N ILE A 99 -12.36 16.55 12.21
CA ILE A 99 -12.42 17.79 12.98
C ILE A 99 -13.65 18.62 12.59
N ILE A 100 -13.88 18.78 11.29
CA ILE A 100 -15.04 19.53 10.77
C ILE A 100 -16.35 18.91 11.26
N GLU A 101 -16.46 17.58 11.22
CA GLU A 101 -17.67 16.89 11.70
C GLU A 101 -17.92 17.07 13.18
N ILE A 102 -16.89 16.87 14.01
CA ILE A 102 -17.02 17.06 15.46
C ILE A 102 -17.37 18.52 15.76
N ALA A 103 -16.68 19.47 15.12
CA ALA A 103 -16.94 20.90 15.31
C ALA A 103 -18.36 21.29 14.86
N ALA A 104 -18.79 20.86 13.67
CA ALA A 104 -20.13 21.12 13.15
C ALA A 104 -21.22 20.52 14.05
N TRP A 105 -21.01 19.30 14.56
CA TRP A 105 -21.94 18.68 15.49
C TRP A 105 -22.00 19.43 16.83
N VAL A 106 -20.86 19.80 17.41
CA VAL A 106 -20.80 20.56 18.68
C VAL A 106 -21.48 21.93 18.53
N ILE A 107 -21.19 22.68 17.46
CA ILE A 107 -21.82 23.98 17.21
C ILE A 107 -23.34 23.78 17.02
N GLY A 108 -23.73 22.78 16.23
CA GLY A 108 -25.15 22.46 16.02
C GLY A 108 -25.87 22.07 17.31
N PHE A 109 -25.21 21.31 18.18
CA PHE A 109 -25.75 20.93 19.49
C PHE A 109 -25.88 22.14 20.43
N LEU A 110 -24.91 23.06 20.46
CA LEU A 110 -25.01 24.29 21.24
C LEU A 110 -26.21 25.15 20.77
N CYS A 111 -26.45 25.26 19.47
CA CYS A 111 -27.64 25.94 18.95
C CYS A 111 -28.93 25.21 19.29
N PHE A 112 -28.93 23.86 19.30
CA PHE A 112 -30.07 23.06 19.73
C PHE A 112 -30.46 23.32 21.19
N ILE A 113 -29.51 23.57 22.09
CA ILE A 113 -29.83 23.93 23.49
C ILE A 113 -30.66 25.22 23.55
N SER A 114 -30.43 26.16 22.64
CA SER A 114 -31.20 27.40 22.55
C SER A 114 -32.59 27.21 21.94
N TYR A 115 -32.73 26.28 20.98
CA TYR A 115 -33.98 26.05 20.24
C TYR A 115 -34.33 24.54 20.11
N PRO A 116 -34.59 23.84 21.23
CA PRO A 116 -34.69 22.38 21.23
C PRO A 116 -35.90 21.84 20.46
N SER A 117 -37.00 22.59 20.40
CA SER A 117 -38.21 22.19 19.66
C SER A 117 -38.02 22.20 18.14
N GLN A 118 -37.14 23.07 17.64
CA GLN A 118 -36.95 23.33 16.20
C GLN A 118 -35.78 22.52 15.64
N MET A 119 -34.71 22.40 16.42
CA MET A 119 -33.44 21.82 15.96
C MET A 119 -33.26 20.34 16.28
N GLY A 120 -34.34 19.62 16.58
CA GLY A 120 -34.29 18.20 16.97
C GLY A 120 -33.63 17.28 15.92
N ILE A 121 -33.57 17.70 14.65
CA ILE A 121 -32.90 16.97 13.56
C ILE A 121 -31.40 16.81 13.82
N ILE A 122 -30.77 17.63 14.68
CA ILE A 122 -29.36 17.47 15.06
C ILE A 122 -29.01 16.05 15.56
N TRP A 123 -29.97 15.37 16.17
CA TRP A 123 -29.79 14.00 16.66
C TRP A 123 -29.66 12.96 15.55
N MET A 124 -30.20 13.22 14.36
CA MET A 124 -29.95 12.36 13.19
C MET A 124 -28.48 12.41 12.75
N HIS A 125 -27.78 13.50 13.06
CA HIS A 125 -26.36 13.68 12.75
C HIS A 125 -25.42 13.15 13.84
N ILE A 126 -25.92 12.45 14.87
CA ILE A 126 -25.08 11.87 15.93
C ILE A 126 -24.03 10.89 15.38
N LEU A 127 -24.32 10.23 14.26
CA LEU A 127 -23.36 9.34 13.59
C LEU A 127 -22.10 10.09 13.12
N HIS A 128 -22.16 11.39 12.82
CA HIS A 128 -20.99 12.18 12.45
C HIS A 128 -20.02 12.36 13.62
N LEU A 129 -20.53 12.47 14.85
CA LEU A 129 -19.67 12.52 16.03
C LEU A 129 -18.90 11.20 16.20
N GLY A 130 -19.60 10.06 16.06
CA GLY A 130 -18.98 8.74 16.09
C GLY A 130 -17.99 8.52 14.92
N ARG A 131 -18.37 8.93 13.71
CA ARG A 131 -17.54 8.82 12.50
C ARG A 131 -16.29 9.68 12.60
N GLY A 132 -16.41 10.95 13.01
CA GLY A 132 -15.29 11.85 13.21
C GLY A 132 -14.35 11.37 14.32
N GLY A 133 -14.89 10.94 15.47
CA GLY A 133 -14.08 10.35 16.53
C GLY A 133 -13.31 9.10 16.07
N TYR A 134 -13.97 8.23 15.31
CA TYR A 134 -13.35 7.04 14.74
C TYR A 134 -12.32 7.36 13.64
N GLY A 135 -12.57 8.38 12.81
CA GLY A 135 -11.63 8.87 11.81
C GLY A 135 -10.33 9.39 12.44
N LEU A 136 -10.42 10.18 13.52
CA LEU A 136 -9.25 10.60 14.30
C LEU A 136 -8.50 9.39 14.88
N PHE A 137 -9.23 8.40 15.40
CA PHE A 137 -8.61 7.16 15.88
C PHE A 137 -7.83 6.44 14.78
N LEU A 138 -8.36 6.34 13.55
CA LEU A 138 -7.64 5.73 12.42
C LEU A 138 -6.34 6.48 12.11
N VAL A 139 -6.41 7.81 12.00
CA VAL A 139 -5.22 8.63 11.68
C VAL A 139 -4.15 8.53 12.77
N ILE A 140 -4.53 8.53 14.04
CA ILE A 140 -3.57 8.56 15.15
C ILE A 140 -2.96 7.17 15.41
N LYS A 141 -3.74 6.09 15.28
CA LYS A 141 -3.36 4.75 15.75
C LYS A 141 -3.14 3.72 14.66
N LYS A 142 -3.73 3.90 13.46
CA LYS A 142 -3.79 2.85 12.44
C LYS A 142 -3.05 3.18 11.17
N THR A 143 -3.11 4.43 10.70
CA THR A 143 -2.41 4.75 9.46
C THR A 143 -0.92 4.93 9.72
N PRO A 144 -0.03 4.28 8.95
CA PRO A 144 1.40 4.48 9.03
C PRO A 144 1.73 5.94 8.71
N LYS A 145 2.76 6.46 9.40
CA LYS A 145 3.26 7.80 9.16
C LYS A 145 4.52 7.73 8.31
N ASN A 146 4.79 8.79 7.57
CA ASN A 146 5.92 8.84 6.64
C ASN A 146 7.26 8.59 7.36
N TYR A 147 7.37 8.97 8.64
CA TYR A 147 8.58 8.70 9.42
C TYR A 147 8.77 7.21 9.74
N ASP A 148 7.70 6.43 10.00
CA ASP A 148 7.80 4.98 10.25
C ASP A 148 8.39 4.28 9.02
N LEU A 149 8.07 4.84 7.85
CA LEU A 149 8.51 4.34 6.56
C LEU A 149 9.98 4.66 6.30
N ILE A 150 10.42 5.91 6.58
CA ILE A 150 11.83 6.32 6.52
C ILE A 150 12.66 5.53 7.53
N GLU A 151 12.14 5.38 8.75
CA GLU A 151 12.79 4.63 9.82
C GLU A 151 13.02 3.18 9.41
N SER A 152 12.03 2.54 8.79
CA SER A 152 12.19 1.17 8.28
C SER A 152 13.23 1.04 7.16
N ILE A 153 13.54 2.12 6.45
CA ILE A 153 14.63 2.16 5.47
C ILE A 153 15.98 2.42 6.16
N SER A 154 16.00 3.22 7.25
CA SER A 154 17.22 3.59 7.97
C SER A 154 17.67 2.60 9.05
N GLU A 155 16.78 1.84 9.67
CA GLU A 155 17.12 0.82 10.70
C GLU A 155 18.15 -0.21 10.19
N VAL A 156 18.16 -0.41 8.88
CA VAL A 156 19.13 -1.20 8.14
C VAL A 156 20.58 -0.77 8.35
N HIS A 157 20.81 0.53 8.55
CA HIS A 157 22.16 1.05 8.69
C HIS A 157 22.81 0.59 10.00
N ASN A 158 22.05 0.45 11.08
CA ASN A 158 22.65 0.27 12.41
C ASN A 158 23.22 -1.13 12.68
N ASP A 159 22.67 -2.18 12.06
CA ASP A 159 23.11 -3.57 12.31
C ASP A 159 24.09 -4.13 11.26
N GLN A 160 24.33 -3.41 10.15
CA GLN A 160 25.21 -3.85 9.05
C GLN A 160 26.07 -2.73 8.44
N LEU A 161 26.45 -1.74 9.25
CA LEU A 161 27.28 -0.59 8.85
C LEU A 161 28.63 -0.97 8.18
N ASP A 162 29.10 -2.20 8.39
CA ASP A 162 30.37 -2.69 7.81
C ASP A 162 30.23 -3.27 6.39
N GLU A 163 29.01 -3.54 5.89
CA GLU A 163 28.80 -4.10 4.55
C GLU A 163 28.37 -3.00 3.57
N HIS A 164 29.22 -2.66 2.59
CA HIS A 164 28.86 -1.76 1.50
C HIS A 164 27.73 -2.38 0.65
N TRP A 165 26.49 -2.01 0.93
CA TRP A 165 25.34 -2.45 0.16
C TRP A 165 25.44 -1.94 -1.28
N GLY A 166 25.58 -2.88 -2.22
CA GLY A 166 25.39 -2.58 -3.64
C GLY A 166 24.00 -1.99 -3.89
N PHE A 167 23.89 -1.15 -4.91
CA PHE A 167 22.66 -0.43 -5.26
C PHE A 167 21.47 -1.40 -5.51
N GLU A 168 21.75 -2.59 -6.03
CA GLU A 168 20.79 -3.67 -6.24
C GLU A 168 20.18 -4.17 -4.93
N LYS A 169 21.02 -4.40 -3.90
CA LYS A 169 20.57 -4.85 -2.57
C LYS A 169 19.68 -3.77 -1.94
N MET A 170 20.09 -2.50 -2.01
CA MET A 170 19.31 -1.37 -1.51
C MET A 170 17.96 -1.24 -2.23
N ALA A 171 17.92 -1.29 -3.56
CA ALA A 171 16.69 -1.20 -4.32
C ALA A 171 15.72 -2.36 -4.03
N LYS A 172 16.25 -3.58 -3.86
CA LYS A 172 15.46 -4.75 -3.46
C LYS A 172 14.89 -4.56 -2.05
N HIS A 173 15.70 -4.08 -1.12
CA HIS A 173 15.29 -3.87 0.26
C HIS A 173 14.18 -2.82 0.38
N ILE A 174 14.33 -1.67 -0.27
CA ILE A 174 13.28 -0.63 -0.33
C ILE A 174 11.97 -1.21 -0.86
N ARG A 175 12.04 -2.02 -1.92
CA ARG A 175 10.85 -2.68 -2.50
C ARG A 175 10.20 -3.66 -1.54
N ASP A 176 10.99 -4.49 -0.86
CA ASP A 176 10.49 -5.51 0.04
C ASP A 176 9.85 -4.88 1.30
N ASN A 177 10.46 -3.83 1.86
CA ASN A 177 9.89 -3.06 2.98
C ASN A 177 8.61 -2.33 2.58
N PHE A 178 8.62 -1.63 1.45
CA PHE A 178 7.42 -0.98 0.91
C PHE A 178 6.26 -1.96 0.78
N ARG A 179 6.55 -3.12 0.19
CA ARG A 179 5.56 -4.18 0.01
C ARG A 179 5.06 -4.71 1.35
N LYS A 180 5.95 -4.95 2.31
CA LYS A 180 5.58 -5.42 3.65
C LYS A 180 4.62 -4.43 4.31
N HIS A 181 4.94 -3.14 4.30
CA HIS A 181 4.09 -2.08 4.84
C HIS A 181 2.75 -1.97 4.11
N LEU A 182 2.78 -2.05 2.78
CA LEU A 182 1.56 -2.07 1.97
C LEU A 182 0.67 -3.27 2.34
N ILE A 183 1.24 -4.48 2.45
CA ILE A 183 0.49 -5.68 2.84
C ILE A 183 -0.04 -5.55 4.28
N ASP A 184 0.76 -5.03 5.20
CA ASP A 184 0.36 -4.85 6.59
C ASP A 184 -0.82 -3.88 6.70
N LEU A 185 -0.74 -2.71 6.06
CA LEU A 185 -1.84 -1.75 5.96
C LEU A 185 -3.11 -2.41 5.40
N LEU A 186 -2.96 -3.12 4.28
CA LEU A 186 -4.07 -3.77 3.59
C LEU A 186 -4.68 -4.93 4.38
N THR A 187 -3.94 -5.60 5.27
CA THR A 187 -4.42 -6.83 5.90
C THR A 187 -4.81 -6.65 7.35
N LYS A 188 -4.01 -5.92 8.13
CA LYS A 188 -4.24 -5.71 9.56
C LYS A 188 -5.40 -4.74 9.78
N ASP A 189 -5.46 -3.68 8.99
CA ASP A 189 -6.40 -2.59 9.25
C ASP A 189 -7.64 -2.57 8.36
N LYS A 190 -7.79 -3.56 7.46
CA LYS A 190 -8.94 -3.65 6.53
C LYS A 190 -10.31 -3.56 7.20
N LYS A 191 -10.46 -4.20 8.37
CA LYS A 191 -11.74 -4.23 9.09
C LYS A 191 -12.08 -2.84 9.59
N PHE A 192 -11.06 -2.08 10.01
CA PHE A 192 -11.25 -0.75 10.55
C PHE A 192 -11.72 0.22 9.46
N TYR A 193 -11.11 0.18 8.28
CA TYR A 193 -11.53 0.97 7.13
C TYR A 193 -12.90 0.54 6.58
N LEU A 194 -13.22 -0.75 6.56
CA LEU A 194 -14.55 -1.24 6.16
C LEU A 194 -15.66 -0.67 7.06
N ILE A 195 -15.45 -0.69 8.38
CA ILE A 195 -16.40 -0.09 9.33
C ILE A 195 -16.58 1.40 9.04
N TYR A 196 -15.49 2.13 8.79
CA TYR A 196 -15.54 3.57 8.46
C TYR A 196 -16.39 3.83 7.20
N VAL A 197 -16.23 3.01 6.16
CA VAL A 197 -16.99 3.10 4.91
C VAL A 197 -18.47 2.83 5.16
N ILE A 198 -18.81 1.77 5.91
CA ILE A 198 -20.21 1.43 6.22
C ILE A 198 -20.87 2.57 6.99
N VAL A 199 -20.21 3.10 8.03
CA VAL A 199 -20.72 4.23 8.80
C VAL A 199 -20.89 5.47 7.92
N SER A 200 -19.97 5.74 7.00
CA SER A 200 -20.08 6.86 6.05
C SER A 200 -21.30 6.72 5.12
N TRP A 201 -21.59 5.51 4.63
CA TRP A 201 -22.79 5.26 3.83
C TRP A 201 -24.08 5.47 4.60
N VAL A 202 -24.15 4.96 5.84
CA VAL A 202 -25.33 5.13 6.70
C VAL A 202 -25.52 6.61 7.05
N ALA A 203 -24.45 7.32 7.42
CA ALA A 203 -24.49 8.75 7.69
C ALA A 203 -24.99 9.54 6.47
N MET A 204 -24.48 9.25 5.28
CA MET A 204 -24.93 9.90 4.04
C MET A 204 -26.41 9.69 3.76
N LEU A 205 -26.94 8.48 3.99
CA LEU A 205 -28.37 8.23 3.84
C LEU A 205 -29.20 9.04 4.83
N LEU A 206 -28.79 9.09 6.10
CA LEU A 206 -29.48 9.88 7.13
C LEU A 206 -29.43 11.38 6.84
N ASP A 207 -28.29 11.89 6.36
CA ASP A 207 -28.14 13.30 5.97
C ASP A 207 -29.04 13.66 4.80
N MET A 208 -29.17 12.79 3.80
CA MET A 208 -30.09 13.02 2.68
C MET A 208 -31.54 13.07 3.15
N ILE A 209 -31.94 12.20 4.09
CA ILE A 209 -33.28 12.25 4.69
C ILE A 209 -33.45 13.53 5.50
N GLY A 210 -32.48 13.88 6.36
CA GLY A 210 -32.49 15.09 7.17
C GLY A 210 -32.58 16.37 6.34
N PHE A 211 -31.82 16.43 5.24
CA PHE A 211 -31.84 17.51 4.28
C PHE A 211 -33.22 17.67 3.63
N LEU A 212 -33.84 16.57 3.17
CA LEU A 212 -35.18 16.62 2.59
C LEU A 212 -36.25 17.06 3.61
N VAL A 213 -36.16 16.58 4.85
CA VAL A 213 -37.09 16.98 5.92
C VAL A 213 -36.95 18.48 6.22
N GLN A 214 -35.72 19.00 6.30
CA GLN A 214 -35.48 20.43 6.49
C GLN A 214 -35.98 21.25 5.30
N LEU A 215 -35.77 20.78 4.07
CA LEU A 215 -36.24 21.45 2.86
C LEU A 215 -37.77 21.54 2.80
N ILE A 216 -38.48 20.51 3.26
CA ILE A 216 -39.95 20.51 3.33
C ILE A 216 -40.46 21.46 4.41
N LYS A 217 -39.77 21.56 5.54
CA LYS A 217 -40.13 22.47 6.65
C LYS A 217 -39.77 23.92 6.38
N PHE A 218 -38.80 24.16 5.49
CA PHE A 218 -38.26 25.47 5.20
C PHE A 218 -39.36 26.48 4.84
N GLY A 219 -39.39 27.59 5.56
CA GLY A 219 -40.40 28.65 5.37
C GLY A 219 -41.59 28.57 6.33
N THR A 220 -41.55 27.69 7.33
CA THR A 220 -42.51 27.72 8.44
C THR A 220 -42.26 28.97 9.29
N SER A 221 -43.32 29.78 9.49
CA SER A 221 -43.19 31.04 10.22
C SER A 221 -42.74 30.82 11.67
N GLY A 222 -41.69 31.53 12.08
CA GLY A 222 -41.11 31.45 13.43
C GLY A 222 -39.91 30.50 13.58
N ASP A 223 -39.61 29.70 12.56
CA ASP A 223 -38.51 28.72 12.56
C ASP A 223 -37.41 29.07 11.53
N GLU A 224 -37.47 30.25 10.90
CA GLU A 224 -36.66 30.57 9.72
C GLU A 224 -35.15 30.50 9.98
N TYR A 225 -34.71 30.99 11.15
CA TYR A 225 -33.31 30.99 11.53
C TYR A 225 -32.78 29.59 11.89
N SER A 226 -33.57 28.79 12.61
CA SER A 226 -33.18 27.45 13.01
C SER A 226 -33.18 26.50 11.82
N ASP A 227 -34.14 26.63 10.89
CA ASP A 227 -34.17 25.91 9.63
C ASP A 227 -32.95 26.24 8.75
N LEU A 228 -32.65 27.54 8.55
CA LEU A 228 -31.49 27.96 7.74
C LEU A 228 -30.18 27.45 8.34
N PHE A 229 -30.04 27.53 9.66
CA PHE A 229 -28.85 27.06 10.36
C PHE A 229 -28.72 25.53 10.24
N MET A 230 -29.79 24.77 10.48
CA MET A 230 -29.78 23.31 10.34
C MET A 230 -29.48 22.87 8.90
N LEU A 231 -29.99 23.59 7.91
CA LEU A 231 -29.67 23.36 6.50
C LEU A 231 -28.18 23.58 6.24
N GLY A 232 -27.61 24.66 6.79
CA GLY A 232 -26.17 24.92 6.73
C GLY A 232 -25.32 23.81 7.35
N VAL A 233 -25.68 23.34 8.56
CA VAL A 233 -24.99 22.23 9.23
C VAL A 233 -25.09 20.94 8.41
N THR A 234 -26.27 20.63 7.87
CA THR A 234 -26.50 19.44 7.04
C THR A 234 -25.67 19.48 5.75
N ILE A 235 -25.55 20.64 5.11
CA ILE A 235 -24.69 20.83 3.93
C ILE A 235 -23.22 20.59 4.28
N ILE A 236 -22.75 21.04 5.45
CA ILE A 236 -21.38 20.77 5.91
C ILE A 236 -21.15 19.26 6.07
N PHE A 237 -22.08 18.53 6.68
CA PHE A 237 -21.97 17.07 6.82
C PHE A 237 -21.94 16.35 5.46
N LEU A 238 -22.87 16.69 4.56
CA LEU A 238 -22.89 16.19 3.18
C LEU A 238 -21.58 16.50 2.45
N TYR A 239 -21.02 17.70 2.62
CA TYR A 239 -19.73 18.07 2.03
C TYR A 239 -18.61 17.16 2.50
N THR A 240 -18.50 16.87 3.81
CA THR A 240 -17.45 15.96 4.32
C THR A 240 -17.57 14.54 3.76
N LEU A 241 -18.80 14.06 3.57
CA LEU A 241 -19.09 12.75 2.98
C LEU A 241 -18.74 12.73 1.48
N PHE A 242 -19.19 13.72 0.72
CA PHE A 242 -18.87 13.82 -0.71
C PHE A 242 -17.37 14.00 -0.92
N ASN A 243 -16.68 14.78 -0.10
CA ASN A 243 -15.22 14.92 -0.16
C ASN A 243 -14.53 13.56 0.03
N TYR A 244 -14.98 12.75 1.00
CA TYR A 244 -14.49 11.39 1.19
C TYR A 244 -14.71 10.50 -0.04
N PHE A 245 -15.94 10.43 -0.57
CA PHE A 245 -16.23 9.59 -1.73
C PHE A 245 -15.54 10.07 -3.00
N PHE A 246 -15.43 11.38 -3.20
CA PHE A 246 -14.69 11.96 -4.32
C PHE A 246 -13.21 11.58 -4.24
N TRP A 247 -12.62 11.61 -3.05
CA TRP A 247 -11.26 11.12 -2.85
C TRP A 247 -11.13 9.63 -3.23
N VAL A 248 -12.07 8.76 -2.81
CA VAL A 248 -12.05 7.34 -3.19
C VAL A 248 -12.12 7.15 -4.72
N ILE A 249 -12.94 7.95 -5.41
CA ILE A 249 -13.05 7.93 -6.87
C ILE A 249 -11.75 8.41 -7.53
N THR A 250 -11.17 9.52 -7.05
CA THR A 250 -9.91 10.03 -7.62
C THR A 250 -8.74 9.07 -7.37
N PHE A 251 -8.69 8.43 -6.19
CA PHE A 251 -7.74 7.36 -5.89
C PHE A 251 -7.85 6.22 -6.91
N TYR A 252 -9.06 5.77 -7.24
CA TYR A 252 -9.28 4.74 -8.26
C TYR A 252 -8.66 5.10 -9.61
N PHE A 253 -8.78 6.36 -10.06
CA PHE A 253 -8.23 6.78 -11.34
C PHE A 253 -6.71 6.99 -11.36
N ARG A 254 -6.12 7.32 -10.21
CA ARG A 254 -4.65 7.53 -10.06
C ARG A 254 -3.84 6.24 -10.03
N ILE A 255 -4.47 5.11 -9.71
CA ILE A 255 -3.81 3.80 -9.72
C ILE A 255 -3.69 3.26 -11.15
N GLU A 256 -2.57 2.59 -11.46
CA GLU A 256 -2.34 1.95 -12.75
C GLU A 256 -3.50 0.99 -13.09
N PRO A 257 -4.02 0.98 -14.34
CA PRO A 257 -5.21 0.21 -14.73
C PRO A 257 -5.24 -1.24 -14.24
N LYS A 258 -4.08 -1.93 -14.30
CA LYS A 258 -3.92 -3.33 -13.84
C LYS A 258 -4.19 -3.56 -12.35
N TYR A 259 -4.07 -2.54 -11.51
CA TYR A 259 -4.30 -2.64 -10.07
C TYR A 259 -5.58 -1.95 -9.60
N ARG A 260 -6.28 -1.21 -10.47
CA ARG A 260 -7.44 -0.37 -10.08
C ARG A 260 -8.53 -1.13 -9.35
N LYS A 261 -8.94 -2.29 -9.86
CA LYS A 261 -10.00 -3.12 -9.26
C LYS A 261 -9.64 -3.59 -7.86
N ASP A 262 -8.38 -3.98 -7.66
CA ASP A 262 -7.90 -4.51 -6.38
C ASP A 262 -7.59 -3.40 -5.39
N ALA A 263 -7.08 -2.25 -5.85
CA ALA A 263 -6.90 -1.05 -5.07
C ALA A 263 -8.25 -0.47 -4.59
N MET A 264 -9.27 -0.45 -5.45
CA MET A 264 -10.62 -0.01 -5.07
C MET A 264 -11.24 -0.93 -4.03
N ARG A 265 -11.14 -2.25 -4.24
CA ARG A 265 -11.58 -3.23 -3.26
C ARG A 265 -10.84 -3.05 -1.94
N ALA A 266 -9.53 -2.86 -1.97
CA ALA A 266 -8.73 -2.58 -0.78
C ALA A 266 -9.14 -1.28 -0.06
N GLY A 267 -9.36 -0.18 -0.79
CA GLY A 267 -9.84 1.09 -0.23
C GLY A 267 -11.23 0.97 0.41
N MET A 268 -12.06 0.05 -0.09
CA MET A 268 -13.35 -0.31 0.52
C MET A 268 -13.24 -1.36 1.65
N GLY A 269 -12.03 -1.80 2.03
CA GLY A 269 -11.80 -2.81 3.07
C GLY A 269 -11.83 -4.28 2.59
N PHE A 270 -12.00 -4.52 1.29
CA PHE A 270 -11.94 -5.84 0.64
C PHE A 270 -10.53 -6.17 0.11
N ALA A 271 -9.53 -6.17 0.98
CA ALA A 271 -8.12 -6.34 0.59
C ALA A 271 -7.70 -7.75 0.15
N ASN A 272 -8.55 -8.77 0.31
CA ASN A 272 -8.19 -10.16 0.03
C ASN A 272 -7.74 -10.37 -1.44
N GLY A 273 -8.41 -9.72 -2.41
CA GLY A 273 -8.03 -9.83 -3.83
C GLY A 273 -6.66 -9.21 -4.14
N LEU A 274 -6.37 -8.04 -3.57
CA LEU A 274 -5.09 -7.36 -3.74
C LEU A 274 -3.94 -8.16 -3.12
N LYS A 275 -4.17 -8.75 -1.93
CA LYS A 275 -3.20 -9.62 -1.26
C LYS A 275 -2.81 -10.80 -2.15
N SER A 276 -3.80 -11.54 -2.67
CA SER A 276 -3.55 -12.73 -3.49
C SER A 276 -2.74 -12.40 -4.75
N ARG A 277 -3.08 -11.31 -5.48
CA ARG A 277 -2.32 -10.92 -6.67
C ARG A 277 -0.91 -10.45 -6.37
N ILE A 278 -0.71 -9.70 -5.28
CA ILE A 278 0.64 -9.26 -4.86
C ILE A 278 1.49 -10.49 -4.51
N GLN A 279 0.93 -11.48 -3.83
CA GLN A 279 1.60 -12.74 -3.50
C GLN A 279 1.90 -13.59 -4.74
N GLU A 280 0.94 -13.77 -5.64
CA GLU A 280 1.11 -14.51 -6.89
C GLU A 280 2.22 -13.91 -7.77
N ASN A 281 2.20 -12.60 -8.00
CA ASN A 281 3.23 -11.91 -8.77
C ASN A 281 4.62 -12.07 -8.15
N TYR A 282 4.71 -12.16 -6.83
CA TYR A 282 6.00 -12.37 -6.16
C TYR A 282 6.60 -13.74 -6.41
N HIS A 283 5.78 -14.79 -6.32
CA HIS A 283 6.24 -16.14 -6.57
C HIS A 283 6.71 -16.28 -8.02
N ASN A 284 5.97 -15.69 -8.96
CA ASN A 284 6.36 -15.63 -10.36
C ASN A 284 7.69 -14.87 -10.59
N TYR A 285 7.93 -13.78 -9.86
CA TYR A 285 9.21 -13.06 -9.94
C TYR A 285 10.38 -13.81 -9.28
N LYS A 286 10.15 -14.43 -8.12
CA LYS A 286 11.18 -15.17 -7.39
C LYS A 286 11.65 -16.42 -8.16
N GLY A 287 10.73 -17.09 -8.87
CA GLY A 287 11.06 -18.23 -9.73
C GLY A 287 11.85 -17.87 -10.99
N LYS A 288 11.73 -16.63 -11.47
CA LYS A 288 12.44 -16.15 -12.68
C LYS A 288 13.82 -15.51 -12.41
N MET A 289 14.08 -14.99 -11.20
CA MET A 289 15.38 -14.37 -10.85
C MET A 289 16.39 -15.33 -10.22
N PHE A 290 15.93 -16.53 -9.88
CA PHE A 290 16.75 -17.61 -9.39
C PHE A 290 16.20 -18.87 -10.04
N PRO A 291 16.49 -19.12 -11.34
CA PRO A 291 16.37 -20.48 -11.84
C PRO A 291 17.11 -21.32 -10.82
N LYS A 292 16.48 -22.40 -10.36
CA LYS A 292 17.21 -23.39 -9.57
C LYS A 292 18.45 -23.66 -10.39
N ASN A 293 19.60 -23.23 -9.88
CA ASN A 293 20.85 -23.74 -10.40
C ASN A 293 20.69 -25.23 -10.19
N ASP A 294 20.39 -25.95 -11.27
CA ASP A 294 20.75 -27.33 -11.37
C ASP A 294 22.26 -27.28 -11.17
N ALA A 295 22.68 -27.38 -9.90
CA ALA A 295 24.06 -27.40 -9.52
C ALA A 295 24.69 -28.41 -10.47
N PRO A 296 25.72 -28.03 -11.24
CA PRO A 296 26.28 -28.90 -12.26
C PRO A 296 26.47 -30.24 -11.60
N LYS A 297 25.76 -31.27 -12.12
CA LYS A 297 25.79 -32.61 -11.53
C LYS A 297 27.27 -32.90 -11.29
N PRO A 298 27.67 -33.24 -10.04
CA PRO A 298 29.07 -33.50 -9.76
C PRO A 298 29.54 -34.49 -10.82
N PRO A 299 30.66 -34.21 -11.51
CA PRO A 299 31.11 -35.03 -12.61
C PRO A 299 31.09 -36.47 -12.11
N THR A 300 30.23 -37.30 -12.72
CA THR A 300 30.18 -38.72 -12.40
C THR A 300 31.59 -39.21 -12.61
N ARG A 301 32.29 -39.49 -11.50
CA ARG A 301 33.61 -40.11 -11.51
C ARG A 301 33.43 -41.37 -12.34
N GLY A 302 33.89 -41.33 -13.59
CA GLY A 302 34.02 -42.51 -14.41
C GLY A 302 34.91 -43.45 -13.61
N LEU A 303 34.31 -44.49 -13.04
CA LEU A 303 35.06 -45.61 -12.49
C LEU A 303 35.79 -46.19 -13.69
N ASN A 304 37.08 -45.91 -13.78
CA ASN A 304 37.96 -46.48 -14.77
C ASN A 304 37.92 -48.01 -14.54
N PRO A 305 37.38 -48.82 -15.47
CA PRO A 305 37.35 -50.26 -15.29
C PRO A 305 38.80 -50.73 -15.17
N ARG A 306 39.13 -51.20 -13.97
CA ARG A 306 40.44 -51.76 -13.67
C ARG A 306 40.59 -52.99 -14.55
N ASN A 307 41.51 -52.91 -15.51
CA ASN A 307 41.81 -53.98 -16.45
C ASN A 307 42.53 -55.09 -15.67
N GLU A 308 41.78 -56.05 -15.14
CA GLU A 308 42.30 -57.29 -14.59
C GLU A 308 42.65 -58.25 -15.73
N ASN A 309 43.82 -58.05 -16.32
CA ASN A 309 44.47 -59.08 -17.12
C ASN A 309 45.77 -59.49 -16.43
N SER A 310 45.65 -60.51 -15.57
CA SER A 310 46.78 -61.32 -15.10
C SER A 310 46.42 -62.79 -15.30
N ALA A 311 46.89 -63.32 -16.42
CA ALA A 311 47.16 -64.74 -16.68
C ALA A 311 48.31 -64.82 -17.68
#